data_AF-A0A6M1ZBZ7-F1
#
_entry.id   AF-A0A6M1ZBZ7-F1
#
_cell.length_a   1.000
_cell.length_b   1.000
_cell.length_c   1.000
_cell.angle_alpha   90.00
_cell.angle_beta   90.00
_cell.angle_gamma   90.00
#
_symmetry.space_group_name_H-M   'P 1'
#
loop_
_entity.id
_entity.type
_entity.pdbx_description
1 polymer ?
#
loop_
_entity_poly.entity_id
_entity_poly.type
_entity_poly.pdbx_seq_one_letter_code
_entity_poly.pdbx_strand_id
1 'polypeptide(L)'
;MDKTDYMDNKILKECIDLALDSDCKKLRFGAVLYDVGTEKIVARSFNRIMGPFAHLCEKECIRNSIPSRTESMIGACSHAEERLLIPGATLGFDLSACEIYVQGIRMRSDGQFDLLVKDVETFTCIRCATQMHIAGLRAINVWLEDEWHPISPSAAMVQAFNYASGAWEPDSV
;
A
#
# COMPACT_ATOMS: atom_id res chain seq x y z
N MET A 1 -6.65 -15.23 -18.65
CA MET A 1 -5.89 -16.05 -17.68
C MET A 1 -6.82 -16.43 -16.55
N ASP A 2 -6.73 -17.69 -16.10
CA ASP A 2 -7.52 -18.19 -14.98
C ASP A 2 -6.96 -17.60 -13.66
N LYS A 3 -7.82 -17.22 -12.71
CA LYS A 3 -7.49 -16.42 -11.51
C LYS A 3 -6.64 -17.17 -10.46
N THR A 4 -5.76 -18.10 -10.85
CA THR A 4 -5.08 -19.04 -9.94
C THR A 4 -3.55 -18.99 -9.96
N ASP A 5 -2.92 -18.25 -10.90
CA ASP A 5 -1.45 -18.26 -11.06
C ASP A 5 -0.68 -17.37 -10.06
N TYR A 6 -1.34 -16.43 -9.39
CA TYR A 6 -0.68 -15.53 -8.43
C TYR A 6 -0.26 -16.21 -7.11
N MET A 7 -0.76 -17.42 -6.83
CA MET A 7 -0.47 -18.14 -5.59
C MET A 7 1.00 -18.60 -5.48
N ASP A 8 1.72 -18.68 -6.60
CA ASP A 8 3.11 -19.11 -6.62
C ASP A 8 4.08 -17.99 -6.17
N ASN A 9 3.64 -16.73 -6.20
CA ASN A 9 4.42 -15.60 -5.70
C ASN A 9 4.23 -15.44 -4.18
N LYS A 10 5.24 -15.88 -3.42
CA LYS A 10 5.22 -15.86 -1.94
C LYS A 10 4.99 -14.47 -1.34
N ILE A 11 5.60 -13.43 -1.91
CA ILE A 11 5.48 -12.06 -1.39
C ILE A 11 4.07 -11.51 -1.65
N LEU A 12 3.52 -11.77 -2.84
CA LEU A 12 2.16 -11.38 -3.18
C LEU A 12 1.14 -12.07 -2.30
N LYS A 13 1.29 -13.39 -2.12
CA LYS A 13 0.44 -14.15 -1.21
C LYS A 13 0.46 -13.56 0.20
N GLU A 14 1.65 -13.25 0.73
CA GLU A 14 1.78 -12.63 2.03
C GLU A 14 1.06 -11.27 2.12
N CYS A 15 1.21 -10.41 1.09
CA CYS A 15 0.51 -9.13 1.04
C CYS A 15 -1.02 -9.32 0.99
N ILE A 16 -1.52 -10.32 0.27
CA ILE A 16 -2.96 -10.63 0.20
C ILE A 16 -3.46 -11.12 1.56
N ASP A 17 -2.76 -12.06 2.19
CA ASP A 17 -3.12 -12.60 3.51
C ASP A 17 -3.19 -11.47 4.55
N LEU A 18 -2.20 -10.56 4.55
CA LEU A 18 -2.22 -9.36 5.40
C LEU A 18 -3.38 -8.41 5.06
N ALA A 19 -3.69 -8.21 3.78
CA ALA A 19 -4.79 -7.35 3.37
C ALA A 19 -6.14 -7.90 3.87
N LEU A 20 -6.32 -9.21 3.93
CA LEU A 20 -7.53 -9.84 4.44
C LEU A 20 -7.78 -9.52 5.93
N ASP A 21 -6.71 -9.34 6.72
CA ASP A 21 -6.76 -8.94 8.13
C ASP A 21 -7.12 -7.45 8.34
N SER A 22 -7.15 -6.64 7.28
CA SER A 22 -7.53 -5.23 7.37
C SER A 22 -8.98 -5.02 7.78
N ASP A 23 -9.21 -4.13 8.73
CA ASP A 23 -10.53 -3.65 9.15
C ASP A 23 -11.07 -2.48 8.28
N CYS A 24 -10.36 -2.11 7.21
CA CYS A 24 -10.79 -1.05 6.32
C CYS A 24 -12.01 -1.48 5.49
N LYS A 25 -13.04 -0.63 5.50
CA LYS A 25 -14.30 -0.85 4.76
C LYS A 25 -14.23 -0.47 3.28
N LYS A 26 -13.26 0.35 2.87
CA LYS A 26 -13.16 0.89 1.49
C LYS A 26 -12.24 0.04 0.61
N LEU A 27 -10.94 0.05 0.93
CA LEU A 27 -9.91 -0.72 0.25
C LEU A 27 -8.95 -1.28 1.30
N ARG A 28 -8.56 -2.53 1.14
CA ARG A 28 -7.69 -3.22 2.07
C ARG A 28 -6.33 -3.41 1.43
N PHE A 29 -5.27 -3.16 2.18
CA PHE A 29 -3.90 -3.20 1.72
C PHE A 29 -3.08 -3.97 2.74
N GLY A 30 -2.29 -4.91 2.23
CA GLY A 30 -1.23 -5.59 2.96
C GLY A 30 0.10 -5.22 2.34
N ALA A 31 1.12 -5.14 3.19
CA ALA A 31 2.45 -4.77 2.78
C ALA A 31 3.51 -5.50 3.60
N VAL A 32 4.64 -5.77 2.96
CA VAL A 32 5.82 -6.33 3.61
C VAL A 32 7.04 -5.43 3.38
N LEU A 33 7.92 -5.41 4.37
CA LEU A 33 9.25 -4.81 4.28
C LEU A 33 10.26 -5.93 4.09
N TYR A 34 10.99 -5.89 2.98
CA TYR A 34 11.95 -6.90 2.58
C TYR A 34 13.36 -6.30 2.62
N ASP A 35 14.26 -6.94 3.35
CA ASP A 35 15.67 -6.59 3.39
C ASP A 35 16.39 -7.33 2.25
N VAL A 36 16.93 -6.56 1.29
CA VAL A 36 17.60 -7.10 0.10
C VAL A 36 18.95 -7.73 0.44
N GLY A 37 19.63 -7.23 1.48
CA GLY A 37 20.92 -7.75 1.91
C GLY A 37 20.81 -9.13 2.57
N THR A 38 19.71 -9.39 3.28
CA THR A 38 19.46 -10.68 3.96
C THR A 38 18.45 -11.58 3.27
N GLU A 39 17.82 -11.10 2.21
CA GLU A 39 16.77 -11.77 1.44
C GLU A 39 15.58 -12.24 2.31
N LYS A 40 15.15 -11.37 3.25
CA LYS A 40 14.12 -11.71 4.24
C LYS A 40 13.07 -10.63 4.39
N ILE A 41 11.82 -11.07 4.63
CA ILE A 41 10.77 -10.19 5.14
C ILE A 41 11.08 -9.88 6.61
N VAL A 42 11.41 -8.61 6.88
CA VAL A 42 11.76 -8.11 8.21
C VAL A 42 10.58 -7.47 8.95
N ALA A 43 9.55 -7.03 8.21
CA ALA A 43 8.31 -6.54 8.80
C ALA A 43 7.09 -6.81 7.91
N ARG A 44 5.92 -6.88 8.53
CA ARG A 44 4.62 -7.14 7.89
C ARG A 44 3.59 -6.19 8.46
N SER A 45 2.70 -5.68 7.63
CA SER A 45 1.62 -4.82 8.09
C SER A 45 0.45 -4.78 7.12
N PHE A 46 -0.67 -4.28 7.59
CA PHE A 46 -1.84 -3.94 6.80
C PHE A 46 -2.40 -2.60 7.23
N ASN A 47 -3.23 -1.98 6.38
CA ASN A 47 -3.88 -0.73 6.75
C ASN A 47 -5.00 -1.02 7.77
N ARG A 48 -5.10 -0.16 8.79
CA ARG A 48 -6.11 -0.32 9.83
C ARG A 48 -6.66 1.00 10.33
N ILE A 49 -7.90 0.97 10.79
CA ILE A 49 -8.56 2.09 11.45
C ILE A 49 -7.77 2.46 12.70
N MET A 50 -7.47 3.74 12.85
CA MET A 50 -6.82 4.25 14.05
C MET A 50 -7.87 4.50 15.11
N GLY A 51 -7.70 3.95 16.32
CA GLY A 51 -8.67 4.06 17.41
C GLY A 51 -9.21 5.48 17.66
N PRO A 52 -8.35 6.52 17.75
CA PRO A 52 -8.81 7.92 17.91
C PRO A 52 -9.68 8.44 16.75
N PHE A 53 -9.60 7.84 15.57
CA PHE A 53 -10.31 8.22 14.35
C PHE A 53 -11.41 7.24 13.94
N ALA A 54 -11.75 6.26 14.79
CA ALA A 54 -12.75 5.23 14.46
C ALA A 54 -14.13 5.80 14.09
N HIS A 55 -14.50 6.94 14.68
CA HIS A 55 -15.73 7.68 14.37
C HIS A 55 -15.86 8.06 12.88
N LEU A 56 -14.75 8.19 12.16
CA LEU A 56 -14.73 8.46 10.70
C LEU A 56 -15.10 7.23 9.84
N CYS A 57 -15.33 6.07 10.45
CA CYS A 57 -15.60 4.80 9.78
C CYS A 57 -16.79 4.01 10.38
N GLU A 58 -17.54 4.56 11.34
CA GLU A 58 -18.59 3.84 12.08
C GLU A 58 -19.73 3.36 11.17
N LYS A 59 -20.36 4.26 10.42
CA LYS A 59 -21.44 3.93 9.46
C LYS A 59 -20.86 3.59 8.10
N GLU A 60 -20.26 4.59 7.48
CA GLU A 60 -19.57 4.50 6.19
C GLU A 60 -18.16 5.08 6.34
N CYS A 61 -17.23 4.63 5.52
CA CYS A 61 -15.90 5.22 5.47
C CYS A 61 -15.99 6.66 4.95
N ILE A 62 -15.49 7.64 5.71
CA ILE A 62 -15.50 9.06 5.29
C ILE A 62 -14.82 9.27 3.92
N ARG A 63 -13.88 8.40 3.53
CA ARG A 63 -13.21 8.43 2.22
C ARG A 63 -14.15 8.16 1.05
N ASN A 64 -15.34 7.63 1.26
CA ASN A 64 -16.33 7.49 0.19
C ASN A 64 -16.97 8.84 -0.20
N SER A 65 -16.95 9.83 0.69
CA SER A 65 -17.51 11.16 0.45
C SER A 65 -16.46 12.20 0.05
N ILE A 66 -15.21 11.80 -0.21
CA ILE A 66 -14.08 12.67 -0.54
C ILE A 66 -13.59 12.29 -1.94
N PRO A 67 -13.17 13.27 -2.77
CA PRO A 67 -12.52 12.95 -4.04
C PRO A 67 -11.33 12.00 -3.83
N SER A 68 -11.28 10.93 -4.63
CA SER A 68 -10.31 9.82 -4.47
C SER A 68 -8.86 10.30 -4.35
N ARG A 69 -8.49 11.37 -5.08
CA ARG A 69 -7.14 11.93 -5.09
C ARG A 69 -6.68 12.55 -3.76
N THR A 70 -7.58 12.95 -2.87
CA THR A 70 -7.22 13.65 -1.62
C THR A 70 -7.57 12.88 -0.36
N GLU A 71 -8.32 11.78 -0.49
CA GLU A 71 -8.84 11.03 0.64
C GLU A 71 -7.76 10.38 1.53
N SER A 72 -6.59 10.09 0.94
CA SER A 72 -5.46 9.49 1.64
C SER A 72 -4.83 10.44 2.69
N MET A 73 -5.22 11.72 2.68
CA MET A 73 -4.70 12.77 3.56
C MET A 73 -5.51 12.96 4.85
N ILE A 74 -6.73 12.41 4.96
CA ILE A 74 -7.62 12.65 6.13
C ILE A 74 -7.20 11.86 7.37
N GLY A 75 -6.21 10.96 7.26
CA GLY A 75 -5.59 10.31 8.41
C GLY A 75 -6.50 9.36 9.19
N ALA A 76 -7.68 9.00 8.67
CA ALA A 76 -8.64 8.14 9.35
C ALA A 76 -8.10 6.71 9.64
N CYS A 77 -7.16 6.26 8.79
CA CYS A 77 -6.50 4.97 8.91
C CYS A 77 -4.98 5.17 8.93
N SER A 78 -4.29 4.27 9.63
CA SER A 78 -2.86 4.06 9.40
C SER A 78 -2.70 3.20 8.16
N HIS A 79 -1.89 3.65 7.20
CA HIS A 79 -1.66 2.88 5.98
C HIS A 79 -0.68 1.72 6.24
N ALA A 80 -0.72 0.69 5.38
CA ALA A 80 0.09 -0.50 5.56
C ALA A 80 1.58 -0.15 5.53
N GLU A 81 1.96 0.70 4.59
CA GLU A 81 3.33 1.16 4.32
C GLU A 81 3.89 1.98 5.49
N GLU A 82 3.10 2.91 6.05
CA GLU A 82 3.54 3.75 7.17
C GLU A 82 3.91 2.92 8.39
N ARG A 83 3.12 1.88 8.66
CA ARG A 83 3.34 0.98 9.78
C ARG A 83 4.58 0.12 9.61
N LEU A 84 5.08 -0.09 8.39
CA LEU A 84 6.35 -0.79 8.13
C LEU A 84 7.58 0.08 8.43
N LEU A 85 7.45 1.40 8.34
CA LEU A 85 8.55 2.33 8.63
C LEU A 85 8.84 2.43 10.13
N ILE A 86 7.83 2.23 10.98
CA ILE A 86 7.97 2.28 12.44
C ILE A 86 8.94 1.19 12.96
N PRO A 87 8.80 -0.11 12.57
CA PRO A 87 9.80 -1.14 12.86
C PRO A 87 11.22 -0.75 12.44
N GLY A 88 11.42 -0.15 11.26
CA GLY A 88 12.74 0.32 10.84
C GLY A 88 13.36 1.31 11.82
N ALA A 89 12.58 2.32 12.21
CA ALA A 89 13.01 3.35 13.16
C ALA A 89 13.21 2.82 14.60
N THR A 90 12.48 1.79 15.00
CA THR A 90 12.46 1.29 16.40
C THR A 90 13.31 0.05 16.64
N LEU A 91 13.50 -0.79 15.62
CA LEU A 91 14.25 -2.06 15.70
C LEU A 91 15.65 -1.97 15.08
N GLY A 92 16.01 -0.81 14.52
CA GLY A 92 17.38 -0.53 14.05
C GLY A 92 17.72 -1.17 12.70
N PHE A 93 16.72 -1.42 11.85
CA PHE A 93 16.98 -1.88 10.49
C PHE A 93 17.51 -0.74 9.62
N ASP A 94 18.45 -1.05 8.74
CA ASP A 94 18.85 -0.13 7.68
C ASP A 94 17.76 -0.10 6.60
N LEU A 95 16.87 0.89 6.69
CA LEU A 95 15.81 1.09 5.71
C LEU A 95 16.36 1.35 4.30
N SER A 96 17.61 1.79 4.13
CA SER A 96 18.19 1.98 2.80
C SER A 96 18.54 0.69 2.08
N ALA A 97 18.64 -0.42 2.81
CA ALA A 97 18.77 -1.77 2.26
C ALA A 97 17.41 -2.44 2.02
N CYS A 98 16.31 -1.78 2.34
CA CYS A 98 14.97 -2.38 2.33
C CYS A 98 14.11 -1.89 1.16
N GLU A 99 13.23 -2.78 0.70
CA GLU A 99 12.17 -2.52 -0.26
C GLU A 99 10.80 -2.78 0.37
N ILE A 100 9.79 -2.00 -0.01
CA ILE A 100 8.39 -2.28 0.38
C ILE A 100 7.68 -2.95 -0.78
N TYR A 101 6.94 -4.00 -0.50
CA TYR A 101 5.98 -4.60 -1.42
C TYR A 101 4.58 -4.37 -0.87
N VAL A 102 3.66 -3.90 -1.71
CA VAL A 102 2.30 -3.56 -1.29
C VAL A 102 1.28 -4.04 -2.30
N GLN A 103 0.25 -4.72 -1.82
CA GLN A 103 -0.88 -5.16 -2.63
C GLN A 103 -2.20 -4.73 -1.98
N GLY A 104 -3.10 -4.22 -2.82
CA GLY A 104 -4.46 -3.91 -2.43
C GLY A 104 -5.47 -4.96 -2.90
N ILE A 105 -6.54 -5.12 -2.14
CA ILE A 105 -7.72 -5.91 -2.51
C ILE A 105 -9.00 -5.10 -2.31
N ARG A 106 -10.00 -5.41 -3.13
CA ARG A 106 -11.38 -4.93 -2.97
C ARG A 106 -12.27 -6.09 -2.58
N MET A 107 -12.90 -5.99 -1.40
CA MET A 107 -13.87 -6.99 -0.96
C MET A 107 -15.17 -6.86 -1.75
N ARG A 108 -15.69 -8.00 -2.18
CA ARG A 108 -17.01 -8.15 -2.80
C ARG A 108 -18.07 -8.41 -1.73
N SER A 109 -19.34 -8.21 -2.10
CA SER A 109 -20.49 -8.44 -1.22
C SER A 109 -20.69 -9.91 -0.82
N ASP A 110 -20.15 -10.85 -1.58
CA ASP A 110 -20.20 -12.29 -1.31
C ASP A 110 -19.03 -12.82 -0.47
N GLY A 111 -18.19 -11.91 0.05
CA GLY A 111 -17.02 -12.25 0.87
C GLY A 111 -15.78 -12.66 0.08
N GLN A 112 -15.85 -12.73 -1.25
CA GLN A 112 -14.67 -12.86 -2.11
C GLN A 112 -13.95 -11.51 -2.26
N PHE A 113 -12.79 -11.50 -2.92
CA PHE A 113 -12.06 -10.28 -3.22
C PHE A 113 -11.55 -10.25 -4.66
N ASP A 114 -11.35 -9.05 -5.18
CA ASP A 114 -10.60 -8.80 -6.41
C ASP A 114 -9.27 -8.12 -6.06
N LEU A 115 -8.20 -8.53 -6.74
CA LEU A 115 -6.91 -7.85 -6.63
C LEU A 115 -7.02 -6.46 -7.28
N LEU A 116 -6.45 -5.46 -6.62
CA LEU A 116 -6.19 -4.17 -7.25
C LEU A 116 -4.95 -4.33 -8.15
N VAL A 117 -5.19 -4.78 -9.38
CA VAL A 117 -4.18 -4.80 -10.43
C VAL A 117 -4.15 -3.42 -11.06
N LYS A 118 -2.96 -2.84 -11.18
CA LYS A 118 -2.76 -1.57 -11.87
C LYS A 118 -2.53 -1.83 -13.35
N ASP A 119 -2.91 -0.90 -14.19
CA ASP A 119 -2.59 -0.95 -15.63
C ASP A 119 -1.32 -0.12 -15.97
N VAL A 120 -0.81 0.63 -14.98
CA VAL A 120 0.38 1.46 -15.12
C VAL A 120 1.19 1.42 -13.83
N GLU A 121 2.53 1.44 -13.96
CA GLU A 121 3.48 1.50 -12.84
C GLU A 121 3.33 2.81 -12.06
N THR A 122 2.51 2.79 -11.01
CA THR A 122 2.05 4.01 -10.36
C THR A 122 1.95 3.89 -8.84
N PHE A 123 2.25 4.97 -8.12
CA PHE A 123 2.01 5.09 -6.68
C PHE A 123 1.32 6.42 -6.36
N THR A 124 0.16 6.36 -5.69
CA THR A 124 -0.76 7.50 -5.58
C THR A 124 -0.85 8.11 -4.19
N CYS A 125 -0.33 7.46 -3.14
CA CYS A 125 -0.43 7.98 -1.78
C CYS A 125 0.75 8.91 -1.44
N ILE A 126 0.54 10.22 -1.55
CA ILE A 126 1.61 11.22 -1.30
C ILE A 126 2.16 11.13 0.12
N ARG A 127 1.29 10.89 1.12
CA ARG A 127 1.67 10.72 2.53
C ARG A 127 2.66 9.57 2.73
N CYS A 128 2.40 8.41 2.11
CA CYS A 128 3.30 7.26 2.21
C CYS A 128 4.57 7.49 1.39
N ALA A 129 4.45 8.00 0.16
CA ALA A 129 5.60 8.25 -0.73
C ALA A 129 6.62 9.20 -0.09
N THR A 130 6.16 10.29 0.54
CA THR A 130 7.03 11.23 1.25
C THR A 130 7.76 10.56 2.41
N GLN A 131 7.07 9.77 3.24
CA GLN A 131 7.70 9.08 4.37
C GLN A 131 8.71 8.03 3.90
N MET A 132 8.39 7.28 2.84
CA MET A 132 9.29 6.28 2.26
C MET A 132 10.54 6.92 1.67
N HIS A 133 10.41 8.09 1.03
CA HIS A 133 11.54 8.86 0.54
C HIS A 133 12.42 9.39 1.68
N ILE A 134 11.82 9.97 2.73
CA ILE A 134 12.56 10.45 3.92
C ILE A 134 13.28 9.30 4.62
N ALA A 135 12.65 8.13 4.69
CA ALA A 135 13.23 6.91 5.26
C ALA A 135 14.41 6.35 4.44
N GLY A 136 14.63 6.85 3.22
CA GLY A 136 15.70 6.41 2.35
C GLY A 136 15.50 5.00 1.79
N LEU A 137 14.26 4.50 1.70
CA LEU A 137 13.97 3.18 1.14
C LEU A 137 14.59 3.00 -0.25
N ARG A 138 14.93 1.75 -0.58
CA ARG A 138 15.51 1.41 -1.88
C ARG A 138 14.48 1.49 -3.00
N ALA A 139 13.33 0.83 -2.80
CA ALA A 139 12.25 0.77 -3.79
C ALA A 139 10.88 0.53 -3.15
N ILE A 140 9.84 0.88 -3.91
CA ILE A 140 8.44 0.60 -3.63
C ILE A 140 7.93 -0.29 -4.77
N ASN A 141 7.73 -1.57 -4.48
CA ASN A 141 7.26 -2.56 -5.44
C ASN A 141 5.73 -2.57 -5.48
N VAL A 142 5.17 -2.34 -6.67
CA VAL A 142 3.74 -2.42 -6.96
C VAL A 142 3.46 -3.58 -7.91
N TRP A 143 2.31 -4.23 -7.75
CA TRP A 143 1.90 -5.32 -8.64
C TRP A 143 1.25 -4.76 -9.91
N LEU A 144 1.79 -5.12 -11.07
CA LEU A 144 1.34 -4.71 -12.41
C LEU A 144 1.52 -5.91 -13.34
N GLU A 145 0.51 -6.23 -14.14
CA GLU A 145 0.56 -7.30 -15.16
C GLU A 145 1.19 -8.63 -14.68
N ASP A 146 0.85 -9.06 -13.46
CA ASP A 146 1.35 -10.29 -12.83
C ASP A 146 2.85 -10.30 -12.44
N GLU A 147 3.48 -9.13 -12.33
CA GLU A 147 4.83 -8.99 -11.82
C GLU A 147 5.02 -7.79 -10.86
N TRP A 148 6.14 -7.80 -10.11
CA TRP A 148 6.51 -6.71 -9.21
C TRP A 148 7.33 -5.65 -9.95
N HIS A 149 6.83 -4.43 -9.98
CA HIS A 149 7.53 -3.30 -10.58
C HIS A 149 8.09 -2.35 -9.51
N PRO A 150 9.43 -2.13 -9.49
CA PRO A 150 10.06 -1.28 -8.51
C PRO A 150 9.97 0.20 -8.91
N ILE A 151 9.33 1.01 -8.07
CA ILE A 151 9.31 2.47 -8.17
C ILE A 151 10.28 3.05 -7.16
N SER A 152 11.19 3.95 -7.59
CA SER A 152 12.04 4.66 -6.65
C SER A 152 11.19 5.61 -5.77
N PRO A 153 11.48 5.78 -4.47
CA PRO A 153 10.66 6.65 -3.62
C PRO A 153 10.56 8.10 -4.11
N SER A 154 11.60 8.62 -4.76
CA SER A 154 11.55 9.96 -5.37
C SER A 154 10.57 10.03 -6.55
N ALA A 155 10.56 9.02 -7.43
CA ALA A 155 9.58 8.94 -8.51
C ALA A 155 8.15 8.78 -7.96
N ALA A 156 7.96 7.93 -6.95
CA ALA A 156 6.67 7.74 -6.28
C ALA A 156 6.13 9.05 -5.68
N MET A 157 6.99 9.91 -5.10
CA MET A 157 6.57 11.23 -4.61
C MET A 157 6.05 12.11 -5.74
N VAL A 158 6.74 12.14 -6.89
CA VAL A 158 6.33 12.95 -8.05
C VAL A 158 5.00 12.45 -8.61
N GLN A 159 4.85 11.13 -8.78
CA GLN A 159 3.60 10.52 -9.24
C GLN A 159 2.44 10.84 -8.29
N ALA A 160 2.65 10.64 -6.98
CA ALA A 160 1.63 10.88 -5.98
C ALA A 160 1.25 12.37 -5.86
N PHE A 161 2.21 13.28 -6.06
CA PHE A 161 1.94 14.72 -6.11
C PHE A 161 1.09 15.10 -7.33
N ASN A 162 1.45 14.60 -8.51
CA ASN A 162 0.70 14.85 -9.73
C ASN A 162 -0.73 14.30 -9.63
N TYR A 163 -0.90 13.13 -9.00
CA TYR A 163 -2.22 12.56 -8.72
C TYR A 163 -3.02 13.42 -7.74
N ALA A 164 -2.44 13.78 -6.59
CA ALA A 164 -3.10 14.58 -5.56
C ALA A 164 -3.50 15.98 -6.05
N SER A 165 -2.69 16.59 -6.91
CA SER A 165 -2.96 17.90 -7.51
C SER A 165 -3.94 17.87 -8.69
N GLY A 166 -4.26 16.68 -9.21
CA GLY A 166 -5.08 16.51 -10.41
C GLY A 166 -4.36 16.87 -11.72
N ALA A 167 -3.03 16.99 -11.69
CA ALA A 167 -2.21 17.20 -12.89
C ALA A 167 -2.11 15.93 -13.75
N TRP A 168 -2.38 14.77 -13.16
CA TRP A 168 -2.42 13.48 -13.84
C TRP A 168 -3.38 12.53 -13.11
N GLU A 169 -4.11 11.72 -13.86
CA GLU A 169 -5.00 10.69 -13.34
C GLU A 169 -4.74 9.43 -14.17
N PRO A 170 -4.25 8.33 -13.58
CA PRO A 170 -4.17 7.06 -14.29
C PRO A 170 -5.57 6.55 -14.59
N ASP A 171 -5.73 5.87 -15.73
CA ASP A 171 -7.02 5.36 -16.20
C ASP A 171 -7.63 4.31 -15.23
N SER A 172 -6.85 3.77 -14.29
CA SER A 172 -7.29 2.87 -13.22
C SER A 172 -6.52 3.07 -11.90
N VAL A 173 -7.24 3.30 -10.79
CA VAL A 173 -6.75 3.26 -9.38
C VAL A 173 -7.69 2.42 -8.53
#